data_AF-A0A2S7ISX1-F1
#
_entry.id   AF-A0A2S7ISX1-F1
#
_cell.length_a   1.000
_cell.length_b   1.000
_cell.length_c   1.000
_cell.angle_alpha   90.00
_cell.angle_beta   90.00
_cell.angle_gamma   90.00
#
_symmetry.space_group_name_H-M   'P 1'
#
loop_
_entity.id
_entity.type
_entity.pdbx_description
1 polymer ?
#
loop_
_entity_poly.entity_id
_entity_poly.type
_entity_poly.pdbx_seq_one_letter_code
_entity_poly.pdbx_strand_id
1 'polypeptide(L)' 'MDYKLVDPKEEAFHNEYFEISFDEQRHQSLYFTSNAEILEDVAAEIVARHAENTPGWRIIPHPKIQH' A
#
# COMPACT_ATOMS: atom_id res chain seq x y z
N MET A 1 -3.51 -12.19 -6.81
CA MET A 1 -4.19 -10.96 -6.40
C MET A 1 -3.95 -9.88 -7.43
N ASP A 2 -4.98 -9.15 -7.82
CA ASP A 2 -4.85 -7.98 -8.69
C ASP A 2 -4.48 -6.75 -7.86
N TYR A 3 -3.19 -6.49 -7.74
CA TYR A 3 -2.65 -5.29 -7.13
C TYR A 3 -1.60 -4.66 -8.02
N LYS A 4 -1.42 -3.35 -7.86
CA LYS A 4 -0.40 -2.59 -8.56
C LYS A 4 0.30 -1.70 -7.55
N LEU A 5 1.62 -1.78 -7.48
CA LEU A 5 2.40 -0.79 -6.73
C LEU A 5 2.38 0.52 -7.51
N VAL A 6 2.16 1.61 -6.80
CA VAL A 6 1.98 2.93 -7.39
C VAL A 6 2.88 3.92 -6.69
N ASP A 7 3.31 4.94 -7.41
CA ASP A 7 3.95 6.08 -6.78
C ASP A 7 2.86 7.05 -6.32
N PRO A 8 2.85 7.50 -5.05
CA PRO A 8 1.84 8.44 -4.58
C PRO A 8 1.88 9.75 -5.37
N LYS A 9 3.00 10.11 -6.00
CA LYS A 9 3.06 11.31 -6.86
C LYS A 9 2.33 11.13 -8.20
N GLU A 10 2.22 9.91 -8.70
CA GLU A 10 1.61 9.61 -10.00
C GLU A 10 0.15 9.17 -9.87
N GLU A 11 -0.21 8.33 -8.89
CA GLU A 11 -1.58 7.82 -8.76
C GLU A 11 -2.48 8.56 -7.76
N ALA A 12 -1.95 9.40 -6.86
CA ALA A 12 -2.80 10.14 -5.91
C ALA A 12 -3.81 11.08 -6.59
N PHE A 13 -3.59 11.42 -7.86
CA PHE A 13 -4.51 12.24 -8.64
C PHE A 13 -5.64 11.45 -9.31
N HIS A 14 -5.49 10.14 -9.49
CA HIS A 14 -6.33 9.37 -10.41
C HIS A 14 -7.30 8.42 -9.71
N ASN A 15 -6.88 7.71 -8.65
CA ASN A 15 -7.68 6.67 -7.99
C ASN A 15 -7.46 6.61 -6.47
N GLU A 16 -8.32 5.84 -5.79
CA GLU A 16 -8.08 5.42 -4.40
C GLU A 16 -6.85 4.51 -4.35
N TYR A 17 -5.97 4.76 -3.38
CA TYR A 17 -4.77 3.98 -3.14
C TYR A 17 -4.61 3.70 -1.65
N PHE A 18 -3.75 2.75 -1.32
CA PHE A 18 -3.49 2.29 0.03
C PHE A 18 -2.01 2.45 0.34
N GLU A 19 -1.71 2.98 1.52
CA GLU A 19 -0.34 3.07 2.04
C GLU A 19 -0.11 1.93 3.04
N ILE A 20 1.00 1.23 2.89
CA ILE A 20 1.55 0.32 3.88
C ILE A 20 2.61 1.10 4.64
N SER A 21 2.24 1.53 5.84
CA SER A 21 3.12 2.26 6.75
C SER A 21 3.81 1.28 7.68
N PHE A 22 5.14 1.33 7.75
CA PHE A 22 5.95 0.49 8.64
C PHE A 22 6.30 1.27 9.90
N ASP A 23 6.20 0.65 11.08
CA ASP A 23 6.59 1.29 12.35
C ASP A 23 8.11 1.51 12.44
N GLU A 24 8.88 0.58 11.87
CA GLU A 24 10.33 0.72 11.78
C GLU A 24 10.73 1.70 10.65
N GLN A 25 11.39 2.80 11.03
CA GLN A 25 11.93 3.82 10.11
C GLN A 25 12.98 3.31 9.10
N ARG A 26 13.25 2.00 9.07
CA ARG A 26 14.16 1.36 8.11
C ARG A 26 13.51 1.11 6.76
N HIS A 27 12.19 1.00 6.68
CA HIS A 27 11.47 0.75 5.44
C HIS A 27 10.65 1.97 5.03
N GLN A 28 10.71 2.33 3.74
CA GLN A 28 9.82 3.35 3.19
C GLN A 28 8.39 2.80 3.13
N SER A 29 7.42 3.67 3.38
CA SER A 29 6.01 3.36 3.11
C SER A 29 5.83 2.91 1.66
N LEU A 30 5.10 1.82 1.45
CA LEU A 30 4.78 1.30 0.13
C LEU A 30 3.35 1.70 -0.22
N TYR A 31 3.10 2.05 -1.47
CA TYR A 31 1.79 2.48 -1.93
C TYR A 31 1.29 1.54 -3.01
N PHE A 32 0.02 1.15 -2.93
CA PHE A 32 -0.57 0.24 -3.89
C PHE A 32 -2.03 0.56 -4.15
N THR A 33 -2.49 0.20 -5.35
CA THR A 33 -3.91 0.14 -5.69
C THR A 33 -4.29 -1.31 -5.85
N SER A 34 -5.48 -1.67 -5.40
CA SER A 34 -6.00 -3.02 -5.57
C SER A 34 -7.52 -2.98 -5.65
N ASN A 35 -8.07 -3.89 -6.45
CA ASN A 35 -9.51 -4.18 -6.49
C ASN A 35 -9.85 -5.42 -5.66
N ALA A 36 -8.91 -5.91 -4.83
CA ALA A 36 -9.13 -7.07 -4.00
C ALA A 36 -10.13 -6.77 -2.87
N GLU A 37 -10.98 -7.74 -2.55
CA GLU A 37 -11.90 -7.66 -1.41
C GLU A 37 -11.15 -7.63 -0.07
N ILE A 38 -9.96 -8.26 0.00
CA ILE A 38 -9.14 -8.37 1.21
C ILE A 38 -7.81 -7.65 0.98
N LEU A 39 -7.74 -6.40 1.42
CA LEU A 39 -6.52 -5.57 1.32
C LEU A 39 -5.37 -6.08 2.19
N GLU A 40 -5.69 -6.72 3.32
CA GLU A 40 -4.71 -7.29 4.25
C GLU A 40 -3.84 -8.37 3.59
N ASP A 41 -4.44 -9.22 2.75
CA ASP A 41 -3.72 -10.28 2.07
C ASP A 41 -2.77 -9.71 1.00
N VAL A 42 -3.25 -8.72 0.25
CA VAL A 42 -2.45 -7.98 -0.72
C VAL A 42 -1.27 -7.27 -0.04
N ALA A 43 -1.52 -6.57 1.06
CA ALA A 43 -0.46 -5.89 1.80
C ALA A 43 0.55 -6.88 2.38
N ALA A 44 0.10 -8.02 2.95
CA ALA A 44 0.98 -9.07 3.45
C ALA A 44 1.87 -9.63 2.35
N GLU A 45 1.33 -9.85 1.14
CA GLU A 45 2.11 -10.29 -0.02
C GLU A 45 3.14 -9.23 -0.45
N ILE A 46 2.75 -7.95 -0.50
CA ILE A 46 3.65 -6.84 -0.81
C ILE A 46 4.79 -6.77 0.22
N VAL A 47 4.47 -6.85 1.51
CA VAL A 47 5.45 -6.82 2.60
C VAL A 47 6.40 -8.02 2.53
N ALA A 48 5.87 -9.21 2.27
CA ALA A 48 6.69 -10.41 2.11
C ALA A 48 7.66 -10.30 0.91
N ARG A 49 7.25 -9.63 -0.17
CA ARG A 49 8.06 -9.48 -1.40
C ARG A 49 9.04 -8.31 -1.36
N HIS A 50 8.66 -7.18 -0.76
CA HIS A 50 9.40 -5.91 -0.88
C HIS A 50 10.03 -5.45 0.42
N ALA A 51 9.51 -5.90 1.57
CA ALA A 51 9.96 -5.47 2.89
C ALA A 51 10.38 -6.67 3.74
N GLU A 52 10.86 -7.76 3.14
CA GLU A 52 11.44 -8.93 3.84
C GLU A 52 10.54 -9.51 4.95
N ASN A 53 9.22 -9.37 4.80
CA ASN A 53 8.26 -9.79 5.83
C ASN A 53 8.42 -9.03 7.18
N THR A 54 8.83 -7.76 7.11
CA THR A 54 8.96 -6.88 8.27
C THR A 54 7.64 -6.83 9.04
N PRO A 55 7.64 -7.14 10.35
CA PRO A 55 6.44 -7.04 11.18
C PRO A 55 6.14 -5.59 11.57
N GLY A 56 4.92 -5.32 12.05
CA GLY A 56 4.55 -3.99 12.55
C GLY A 56 4.23 -2.97 11.44
N TRP A 57 3.63 -3.43 10.36
CA TRP A 57 3.03 -2.54 9.35
C TRP A 57 1.53 -2.39 9.56
N ARG A 58 0.97 -1.34 8.97
CA ARG A 58 -0.46 -1.05 8.94
C ARG A 58 -0.86 -0.52 7.57
N ILE A 59 -2.11 -0.78 7.20
CA ILE A 59 -2.70 -0.26 5.96
C ILE A 59 -3.43 1.03 6.29
N ILE A 60 -3.12 2.08 5.55
CA ILE A 60 -3.80 3.37 5.61
C ILE A 60 -4.52 3.56 4.27
N PRO A 61 -5.85 3.53 4.24
CA PRO A 61 -6.60 3.82 3.01
C PRO A 61 -6.55 5.32 2.71
N HIS A 62 -6.13 5.66 1.49
CA HIS A 62 -6.15 7.01 0.95
C HIS A 62 -7.23 7.10 -0.15
N PRO A 63 -8.47 7.44 0.24
CA PRO A 63 -9.53 7.63 -0.74
C PRO A 63 -9.20 8.80 -1.66
N LYS A 64 -9.67 8.72 -2.90
CA LYS A 64 -9.53 9.81 -3.87
C LYS A 64 -10.17 11.09 -3.31
N ILE A 65 -9.36 12.08 -2.96
CA ILE A 65 -9.84 13.40 -2.56
C ILE A 65 -10.24 14.12 -3.85
N GLN A 66 -11.53 14.09 -4.18
CA GLN A 66 -12.09 14.85 -5.29
C GLN A 66 -12.07 16.34 -4.87
N HIS A 67 -11.07 17.08 -5.34
CA HIS A 67 -10.92 18.51 -5.08
C HIS A 67 -11.45 19.35 -6.25
#